data_AF-A0A936AVK0-F1
#
_entry.id   AF-A0A936AVK0-F1
#
_cell.length_a   1.000
_cell.length_b   1.000
_cell.length_c   1.000
_cell.angle_alpha   90.00
_cell.angle_beta   90.00
_cell.angle_gamma   90.00
#
_symmetry.space_group_name_H-M   'P 1'
#
loop_
_entity.id
_entity.type
_entity.pdbx_description
1 polymer ?
#
loop_
_entity_poly.entity_id
_entity_poly.type
_entity_poly.pdbx_seq_one_letter_code
_entity_poly.pdbx_strand_id
1 'polypeptide(L)'
;MVLWTTIIDFKPGNRALRYAVGWGAGATKIKVRFVFKDPISGEEKLMTTAQGKFLGFISVVGSSRNHAVNEASGDVVDALIRDIKKNR
;
A
#
# COMPACT_ATOMS: atom_id res chain seq x y z
N MET A 1 7.77 -16.52 -14.22
CA MET A 1 6.74 -15.50 -13.96
C MET A 1 7.41 -14.33 -13.28
N VAL A 2 7.19 -13.11 -13.74
CA VAL A 2 7.81 -11.90 -13.18
C VAL A 2 6.72 -11.04 -12.55
N LEU A 3 6.96 -10.58 -11.32
CA LEU A 3 6.09 -9.62 -10.64
C LEU A 3 6.59 -8.20 -10.92
N TRP A 4 5.73 -7.40 -11.52
CA TRP A 4 5.92 -5.97 -11.68
C TRP A 4 5.04 -5.22 -10.68
N THR A 5 5.66 -4.28 -9.98
CA THR A 5 5.00 -3.51 -8.92
C THR A 5 5.10 -2.04 -9.26
N THR A 6 3.96 -1.35 -9.33
CA THR A 6 3.92 0.09 -9.62
C THR A 6 3.10 0.82 -8.56
N ILE A 7 3.70 1.81 -7.91
CA ILE A 7 2.98 2.73 -7.04
C ILE A 7 2.18 3.68 -7.94
N ILE A 8 0.85 3.60 -7.88
CA ILE A 8 -0.05 4.41 -8.73
C ILE A 8 -0.62 5.63 -8.00
N ASP A 9 -0.65 5.60 -6.67
CA ASP A 9 -0.98 6.77 -5.85
C ASP A 9 -0.19 6.70 -4.54
N PHE A 10 0.33 7.85 -4.11
CA PHE A 10 1.06 8.00 -2.87
C PHE A 10 0.68 9.29 -2.16
N LYS A 11 0.05 9.15 -0.99
CA LYS A 11 -0.29 10.27 -0.13
C LYS A 11 0.54 10.19 1.14
N PRO A 12 1.64 10.96 1.24
CA PRO A 12 2.41 11.02 2.47
C PRO A 12 1.53 11.67 3.54
N GLY A 13 1.30 10.97 4.66
CA GLY A 13 0.40 11.44 5.70
C GLY A 13 0.78 12.84 6.23
N ASN A 14 -0.22 13.65 6.55
CA ASN A 14 -0.04 15.01 7.06
C ASN A 14 -0.48 15.09 8.53
N ARG A 15 0.46 15.32 9.44
CA ARG A 15 0.18 15.40 10.88
C ARG A 15 -0.76 16.57 11.21
N ALA A 16 -0.55 17.76 10.65
CA ALA A 16 -1.37 18.94 10.92
C ALA A 16 -2.84 18.71 10.52
N LEU A 17 -3.09 18.03 9.38
CA LEU A 17 -4.44 17.66 8.96
C LEU A 17 -5.12 16.65 9.90
N ARG A 18 -4.36 15.78 10.60
CA ARG A 18 -4.94 14.89 11.62
C ARG A 18 -5.50 15.66 12.80
N TYR A 19 -4.80 16.69 13.24
CA TYR A 19 -5.22 17.53 14.36
C TYR A 19 -6.35 18.49 13.97
N ALA A 20 -6.35 19.00 12.74
CA ALA A 20 -7.31 20.01 12.30
C ALA A 20 -8.66 19.45 11.81
N VAL A 21 -8.66 18.32 11.09
CA VAL A 21 -9.87 17.80 10.39
C VAL A 21 -10.43 16.54 11.06
N GLY A 22 -9.64 15.88 11.90
CA GLY A 22 -10.06 14.68 12.63
C GLY A 22 -9.68 13.37 11.94
N TRP A 23 -10.38 12.30 12.33
CA TRP A 23 -9.97 10.92 12.11
C TRP A 23 -9.77 10.58 10.63
N GLY A 24 -8.53 10.26 10.26
CA GLY A 24 -8.17 9.74 8.93
C GLY A 24 -7.80 10.78 7.85
N ALA A 25 -7.96 12.08 8.12
CA ALA A 25 -7.64 13.15 7.16
C ALA A 25 -6.13 13.29 6.86
N GLY A 26 -5.27 12.85 7.78
CA GLY A 26 -3.82 12.85 7.60
C GLY A 26 -3.17 11.47 7.50
N ALA A 27 -3.94 10.44 7.17
CA ALA A 27 -3.42 9.08 7.02
C ALA A 27 -2.43 8.99 5.85
N THR A 28 -1.38 8.19 6.02
CA THR A 28 -0.53 7.79 4.88
C THR A 28 -1.31 6.77 4.06
N LYS A 29 -1.38 6.97 2.74
CA LYS A 29 -2.03 6.02 1.83
C LYS A 29 -1.06 5.67 0.71
N ILE A 30 -1.00 4.38 0.38
CA ILE A 30 -0.20 3.88 -0.73
C ILE A 30 -1.10 2.97 -1.54
N LYS A 31 -1.21 3.25 -2.84
CA LYS A 31 -1.94 2.43 -3.78
C LYS A 31 -0.96 1.84 -4.78
N VAL A 32 -0.97 0.53 -4.90
CA VAL A 32 -0.02 -0.22 -5.71
C VAL A 32 -0.77 -1.12 -6.68
N ARG A 33 -0.29 -1.16 -7.91
CA ARG A 33 -0.70 -2.12 -8.92
C ARG A 33 0.35 -3.23 -9.01
N PHE A 34 -0.11 -4.46 -8.92
CA PHE A 34 0.68 -5.66 -9.12
C PHE A 34 0.30 -6.27 -10.46
N VAL A 35 1.30 -6.56 -11.29
CA VAL A 35 1.12 -7.20 -12.58
C VAL A 35 2.03 -8.41 -12.65
N PHE A 36 1.45 -9.59 -12.87
CA PHE A 36 2.19 -10.81 -13.13
C PHE A 36 2.30 -11.00 -14.63
N LYS A 37 3.55 -11.01 -15.13
CA LYS A 37 3.84 -11.21 -16.55
C LYS A 37 4.52 -12.55 -16.78
N ASP A 38 4.22 -13.14 -17.93
CA ASP A 38 5.03 -14.24 -18.44
C ASP A 38 6.40 -13.69 -18.90
N PRO A 39 7.52 -14.24 -18.42
CA PRO A 39 8.85 -13.78 -18.81
C PRO A 39 9.18 -14.01 -20.29
N ILE A 40 8.52 -14.96 -20.95
CA ILE A 40 8.85 -15.36 -22.33
C ILE A 40 8.00 -14.56 -23.31
N SER A 41 6.69 -14.46 -23.09
CA SER A 41 5.77 -13.74 -24.00
C SER A 41 5.54 -12.27 -23.62
N GLY A 42 5.88 -11.86 -22.40
CA GLY A 42 5.56 -10.53 -21.87
C GLY A 42 4.07 -10.33 -21.56
N GLU A 43 3.24 -11.35 -21.77
CA GLU A 43 1.80 -11.31 -21.59
C GLU A 43 1.42 -11.13 -20.11
N GLU A 44 0.42 -10.29 -19.85
CA GLU A 44 -0.09 -10.01 -18.52
C GLU A 44 -1.06 -11.13 -18.09
N LYS A 45 -0.62 -12.00 -17.19
CA LYS A 45 -1.41 -13.14 -16.69
C LYS A 45 -2.37 -12.75 -15.58
N LEU A 46 -2.03 -11.74 -14.79
CA LEU A 46 -2.86 -11.27 -13.69
C LEU A 46 -2.52 -9.81 -13.36
N MET A 47 -3.53 -8.98 -13.20
CA MET A 47 -3.39 -7.62 -12.69
C MET A 47 -4.30 -7.45 -11.46
N THR A 48 -3.74 -6.99 -10.35
CA THR A 48 -4.51 -6.64 -9.14
C THR A 48 -4.03 -5.31 -8.59
N THR A 49 -4.91 -4.61 -7.89
CA THR A 49 -4.62 -3.31 -7.29
C THR A 49 -4.99 -3.35 -5.83
N ALA A 50 -4.04 -2.97 -4.96
CA ALA A 50 -4.23 -2.93 -3.53
C ALA A 50 -3.92 -1.53 -2.98
N GLN A 51 -4.60 -1.17 -1.89
CA GLN A 51 -4.39 0.11 -1.20
C GLN A 51 -4.19 -0.13 0.29
N GLY A 52 -3.03 0.25 0.79
CA GLY A 52 -2.73 0.26 2.22
C GLY A 52 -2.93 1.63 2.82
N LYS A 53 -3.29 1.68 4.10
CA LYS A 53 -3.61 2.93 4.78
C LYS A 53 -3.12 2.88 6.22
N PHE A 54 -2.19 3.77 6.53
CA PHE A 54 -1.72 3.96 7.90
C PHE A 54 -2.30 5.24 8.53
N LEU A 55 -3.11 5.08 9.57
CA LEU A 55 -3.76 6.18 10.28
C LEU A 55 -2.80 6.98 11.19
N GLY A 56 -1.67 6.38 11.57
CA GLY A 56 -0.59 7.01 12.34
C GLY A 56 -0.98 7.62 13.68
N PHE A 57 -2.11 7.17 14.25
CA PHE A 57 -2.50 7.37 15.65
C PHE A 57 -2.06 6.17 16.52
N ILE A 58 -1.87 4.99 15.91
CA ILE A 58 -1.41 3.76 16.59
C ILE A 58 0.11 3.80 16.86
N SER A 59 0.83 4.66 16.15
CA SER A 59 2.25 4.82 16.41
C SER A 59 2.49 5.68 17.64
N VAL A 60 3.05 5.03 18.66
CA VAL A 60 3.76 5.61 19.79
C VAL A 60 4.48 6.90 19.38
N VAL A 61 4.32 7.93 20.20
CA VAL A 61 4.98 9.24 20.14
C VAL A 61 6.41 9.07 19.60
N GLY A 62 6.64 9.43 18.32
CA GLY A 62 7.97 9.32 17.69
C GLY A 62 8.04 8.65 16.31
N SER A 63 6.97 8.04 15.77
CA SER A 63 7.14 7.35 14.47
C SER A 63 7.44 8.28 13.30
N SER A 64 8.53 7.99 12.62
CA SER A 64 9.01 8.73 11.45
C SER A 64 8.10 8.48 10.23
N ARG A 65 8.20 9.37 9.23
CA ARG A 65 7.52 9.21 7.93
C ARG A 65 7.79 7.83 7.31
N ASN A 66 8.98 7.26 7.54
CA ASN A 66 9.38 5.95 7.03
C ASN A 66 8.57 4.81 7.65
N HIS A 67 8.27 4.87 8.95
CA HIS A 67 7.46 3.85 9.60
C HIS A 67 6.04 3.83 9.02
N ALA A 68 5.41 5.00 8.86
CA ALA A 68 4.08 5.11 8.28
C ALA A 68 3.99 4.60 6.83
N VAL A 69 5.07 4.73 6.07
CA VAL A 69 5.18 4.22 4.70
C VAL A 69 5.39 2.70 4.70
N ASN A 70 6.23 2.18 5.59
CA ASN A 70 6.46 0.74 5.73
C ASN A 70 5.18 0.00 6.11
N GLU A 71 4.44 0.49 7.11
CA GLU A 71 3.16 -0.11 7.53
C GLU A 71 2.14 -0.13 6.39
N ALA A 72 1.94 1.02 5.73
CA ALA A 72 1.04 1.10 4.59
C ALA A 72 1.51 0.24 3.40
N SER A 73 2.81 -0.04 3.28
CA SER A 73 3.33 -0.95 2.25
C SER A 73 3.13 -2.42 2.62
N GLY A 74 3.28 -2.77 3.91
CA GLY A 74 2.97 -4.09 4.45
C GLY A 74 1.52 -4.48 4.18
N ASP A 75 0.57 -3.59 4.50
CA ASP A 75 -0.86 -3.79 4.23
C ASP A 75 -1.15 -4.16 2.76
N VAL A 76 -0.44 -3.51 1.83
CA VAL A 76 -0.60 -3.74 0.38
C VAL A 76 -0.09 -5.13 0.00
N VAL A 77 1.05 -5.54 0.54
CA VAL A 77 1.64 -6.86 0.27
C VAL A 77 0.78 -7.96 0.89
N ASP A 78 0.28 -7.78 2.11
CA ASP A 78 -0.62 -8.73 2.77
C ASP A 78 -1.94 -8.88 2.01
N ALA A 79 -2.48 -7.78 1.50
CA ALA A 79 -3.66 -7.81 0.62
C ALA A 79 -3.41 -8.64 -0.64
N LEU A 80 -2.24 -8.49 -1.27
CA LEU A 80 -1.83 -9.31 -2.42
C LEU A 80 -1.74 -10.79 -2.04
N ILE A 81 -1.06 -11.13 -0.94
CA ILE A 81 -0.92 -12.52 -0.48
C ILE A 81 -2.29 -13.13 -0.22
N ARG A 82 -3.20 -12.38 0.40
CA ARG A 82 -4.57 -12.82 0.68
C ARG A 82 -5.35 -13.08 -0.61
N ASP A 83 -5.18 -12.23 -1.62
CA ASP A 83 -5.84 -12.38 -2.92
C ASP A 83 -5.32 -13.62 -3.66
N ILE A 84 -4.00 -13.87 -3.63
CA ILE A 84 -3.39 -15.08 -4.19
C ILE A 84 -3.92 -16.33 -3.47
N LYS A 85 -4.01 -16.32 -2.14
CA LYS A 85 -4.51 -17.47 -1.36
C LYS A 85 -5.98 -17.78 -1.60
N LYS A 86 -6.81 -16.79 -1.94
CA LYS A 86 -8.24 -16.99 -2.23
C LYS A 86 -8.49 -17.64 -3.60
N ASN A 87 -7.60 -17.42 -4.55
CA ASN A 87 -7.72 -17.90 -5.92
C ASN A 87 -6.94 -19.21 -6.18
N ARG A 88 -6.68 -19.98 -5.11
CA ARG A 88 -5.94 -21.25 -5.14
C ARG A 88 -6.83 -22.38 -4.63
#